data_AF-A0A430D0X4-F1
#
_entry.id   AF-A0A430D0X4-F1
#
_cell.length_a   1.000
_cell.length_b   1.000
_cell.length_c   1.000
_cell.angle_alpha   90.00
_cell.angle_beta   90.00
_cell.angle_gamma   90.00
#
_symmetry.space_group_name_H-M   'P 1'
#
loop_
_entity.id
_entity.type
_entity.pdbx_description
1 polymer ?
#
loop_
_entity_poly.entity_id
_entity_poly.type
_entity_poly.pdbx_seq_one_letter_code
_entity_poly.pdbx_strand_id
1 'polypeptide(L)'
;MQSEPRNGLAAAKARRLRLQLILGGLMGAGAVLGFFSAMFEVDGGGFMEGIPAGWAIAATVILLGALGYGGWRYNLATDELDRRDNQWAAAVALNFYIGGYASWYLWWRGGLVPEPQHQTVFVATMAVMLLAYGYKKLRP
;
A
#
# COMPACT_ATOMS: atom_id res chain seq x y z
N MET A 1 11.01 0.99 46.86
CA MET A 1 11.09 1.93 45.72
C MET A 1 11.07 1.10 44.45
N GLN A 2 9.94 1.11 43.72
CA GLN A 2 9.71 0.29 42.53
C GLN A 2 10.53 0.82 41.35
N SER A 3 11.37 -0.02 40.78
CA SER A 3 12.30 0.30 39.68
C SER A 3 11.74 -0.09 38.31
N GLU A 4 10.52 0.34 37.96
CA GLU A 4 9.95 0.07 36.62
C GLU A 4 9.33 1.32 35.96
N PRO A 5 10.17 2.13 35.28
CA PRO A 5 9.74 2.79 34.04
C PRO A 5 10.73 2.63 32.87
N ARG A 6 11.88 1.97 33.08
CA ARG A 6 12.92 1.81 32.03
C ARG A 6 12.56 0.78 30.94
N ASN A 7 11.79 -0.26 31.28
CA ASN A 7 11.55 -1.38 30.37
C ASN A 7 10.47 -1.10 29.31
N GLY A 8 9.37 -0.44 29.69
CA GLY A 8 8.25 -0.13 28.78
C GLY A 8 8.59 0.90 27.71
N LEU A 9 9.30 1.98 28.07
CA LEU A 9 9.75 3.00 27.10
C LEU A 9 10.79 2.45 26.14
N ALA A 10 11.71 1.60 26.62
CA ALA A 10 12.70 0.93 25.78
C ALA A 10 12.03 -0.04 24.79
N ALA A 11 11.06 -0.83 25.25
CA ALA A 11 10.28 -1.73 24.39
C ALA A 11 9.46 -0.96 23.33
N ALA A 12 8.81 0.15 23.71
CA ALA A 12 8.08 1.00 22.77
C ALA A 12 9.01 1.63 21.72
N LYS A 13 10.19 2.10 22.13
CA LYS A 13 11.21 2.65 21.21
C LYS A 13 11.73 1.59 20.25
N ALA A 14 12.00 0.38 20.73
CA ALA A 14 12.45 -0.75 19.90
C ALA A 14 11.38 -1.15 18.87
N ARG A 15 10.10 -1.21 19.27
CA ARG A 15 8.98 -1.47 18.37
C ARG A 15 8.85 -0.41 17.30
N ARG A 16 8.94 0.88 17.67
CA ARG A 16 8.88 2.00 16.73
C ARG A 16 10.00 1.91 15.69
N LEU A 17 11.23 1.64 16.12
CA LEU A 17 12.37 1.49 15.21
C LEU A 17 12.14 0.31 14.25
N ARG A 18 11.65 -0.82 14.76
CA ARG A 18 11.34 -2.00 13.95
C ARG A 18 10.28 -1.70 12.89
N LEU A 19 9.22 -0.98 13.25
CA LEU A 19 8.18 -0.55 12.30
C LEU A 19 8.75 0.40 11.25
N GLN A 20 9.59 1.36 11.64
CA GLN A 20 10.24 2.27 10.71
C GLN A 20 11.17 1.55 9.73
N LEU A 21 11.91 0.54 10.19
CA LEU A 21 12.77 -0.28 9.32
C LEU A 21 11.95 -1.11 8.35
N ILE A 22 10.84 -1.71 8.79
CA ILE A 22 9.94 -2.47 7.91
C ILE A 22 9.33 -1.53 6.86
N LEU A 23 8.78 -0.39 7.27
CA LEU A 23 8.18 0.60 6.37
C LEU A 23 9.22 1.16 5.40
N GLY A 24 10.42 1.50 5.90
CA GLY A 24 11.52 1.98 5.06
C GLY A 24 11.98 0.94 4.04
N GLY A 25 12.05 -0.34 4.43
CA GLY A 25 12.35 -1.44 3.51
C GLY A 25 11.27 -1.63 2.44
N LEU A 26 9.99 -1.54 2.82
CA LEU A 26 8.86 -1.60 1.88
C LEU A 26 8.85 -0.42 0.90
N MET A 27 9.04 0.80 1.42
CA MET A 27 9.16 2.01 0.60
C MET A 27 10.36 1.91 -0.33
N GLY A 28 11.51 1.43 0.15
CA GLY A 28 12.70 1.20 -0.65
C GLY A 28 12.45 0.19 -1.78
N ALA A 29 11.79 -0.93 -1.50
CA ALA A 29 11.41 -1.91 -2.52
C ALA A 29 10.49 -1.27 -3.58
N GLY A 30 9.47 -0.52 -3.16
CA GLY A 30 8.58 0.20 -4.09
C GLY A 30 9.32 1.25 -4.92
N ALA A 31 10.24 2.00 -4.32
CA ALA A 31 11.05 3.01 -5.01
C ALA A 31 11.98 2.38 -6.06
N VAL A 32 12.63 1.26 -5.72
CA VAL A 32 13.45 0.48 -6.66
C VAL A 32 12.59 -0.02 -7.82
N LEU A 33 11.44 -0.63 -7.53
CA LEU A 33 10.53 -1.11 -8.56
C LEU A 33 10.08 0.01 -9.51
N GLY A 34 9.65 1.15 -8.96
CA GLY A 34 9.23 2.30 -9.75
C GLY A 34 10.36 2.88 -10.59
N PHE A 35 11.52 3.11 -9.99
CA PHE A 35 12.68 3.69 -10.66
C PHE A 35 13.17 2.84 -11.84
N PHE A 36 13.35 1.53 -11.63
CA PHE A 36 13.79 0.64 -12.71
C PHE A 36 12.70 0.42 -13.75
N SER A 37 11.42 0.45 -13.38
CA SER A 37 10.34 0.38 -14.35
C SER A 37 10.28 1.63 -15.24
N ALA A 38 10.51 2.82 -14.66
CA ALA A 38 10.53 4.08 -15.39
C ALA A 38 11.67 4.16 -16.42
N MET A 39 12.78 3.43 -16.25
CA MET A 39 13.85 3.36 -17.25
C MET A 39 13.42 2.71 -18.57
N PHE A 40 12.29 2.00 -18.59
CA PHE A 40 11.72 1.40 -19.80
C PHE A 40 10.60 2.25 -20.41
N GLU A 41 10.25 3.38 -19.80
CA GLU A 41 9.28 4.32 -20.36
C GLU A 41 9.93 5.09 -21.52
N VAL A 42 9.16 5.33 -22.58
CA VAL A 42 9.55 6.14 -23.73
C VAL A 42 9.07 7.58 -23.50
N ASP A 43 9.71 8.55 -24.14
CA ASP A 43 9.33 9.98 -24.09
C ASP A 43 7.81 10.14 -24.32
N GLY A 44 7.09 10.53 -23.26
CA GLY A 44 5.61 10.57 -23.23
C GLY A 44 4.96 9.68 -22.16
N GLY A 45 5.74 8.89 -21.41
CA GLY A 45 5.24 8.09 -20.27
C GLY A 45 4.55 6.78 -20.68
N GLY A 46 4.74 6.33 -21.91
CA GLY A 46 4.23 5.06 -22.44
C GLY A 46 5.34 4.04 -22.68
N PHE A 47 5.01 2.75 -22.64
CA PHE A 47 5.93 1.66 -22.98
C PHE A 47 5.70 1.25 -24.45
N MET A 48 6.55 1.64 -25.40
CA MET A 48 6.33 1.30 -26.83
C MET A 48 6.49 -0.20 -27.14
N GLU A 49 7.42 -0.90 -26.47
CA GLU A 49 7.58 -2.37 -26.55
C GLU A 49 7.04 -3.10 -25.30
N GLY A 50 6.42 -2.37 -24.37
CA GLY A 50 6.08 -2.90 -23.05
C GLY A 50 7.30 -3.05 -22.12
N ILE A 51 7.06 -3.55 -20.92
CA ILE A 51 8.12 -3.85 -19.95
C ILE A 51 8.79 -5.19 -20.34
N PRO A 52 10.13 -5.31 -20.36
CA PRO A 52 10.79 -6.57 -20.65
C PRO A 52 10.29 -7.70 -19.75
N ALA A 53 9.92 -8.85 -20.34
CA ALA A 53 9.28 -9.95 -19.62
C ALA A 53 10.09 -10.41 -18.39
N GLY A 54 11.42 -10.48 -18.52
CA GLY A 54 12.30 -10.83 -17.40
C GLY A 54 12.21 -9.84 -16.23
N TRP A 55 12.16 -8.54 -16.52
CA TRP A 55 11.96 -7.51 -15.48
C TRP A 55 10.55 -7.57 -14.92
N ALA A 56 9.51 -7.74 -15.74
CA ALA A 56 8.13 -7.85 -15.26
C ALA A 56 7.94 -9.01 -14.26
N ILE A 57 8.54 -10.19 -14.54
CA ILE A 57 8.53 -11.35 -13.64
C ILE A 57 9.29 -11.02 -12.34
N ALA A 58 10.51 -10.49 -12.45
CA ALA A 58 11.31 -10.13 -11.29
C ALA A 58 10.60 -9.09 -10.41
N ALA A 59 10.05 -8.04 -11.02
CA ALA A 59 9.28 -7.00 -10.37
C ALA A 59 8.05 -7.57 -9.65
N THR A 60 7.34 -8.52 -10.28
CA THR A 60 6.20 -9.21 -9.68
C THR A 60 6.62 -10.02 -8.45
N VAL A 61 7.71 -10.79 -8.53
CA VAL A 61 8.22 -11.57 -7.40
C VAL A 61 8.64 -10.66 -6.24
N ILE A 62 9.34 -9.57 -6.53
CA ILE A 62 9.74 -8.57 -5.53
C ILE A 62 8.51 -7.93 -4.89
N LEU A 63 7.52 -7.52 -5.70
CA LEU A 63 6.28 -6.91 -5.23
C LEU A 63 5.49 -7.87 -4.32
N LEU A 64 5.27 -9.11 -4.76
CA LEU A 64 4.55 -10.12 -3.97
C LEU A 64 5.31 -10.49 -2.70
N GLY A 65 6.64 -10.58 -2.76
CA GLY A 65 7.49 -10.79 -1.60
C GLY A 65 7.38 -9.64 -0.60
N ALA A 66 7.43 -8.39 -1.07
CA ALA A 66 7.27 -7.20 -0.24
C ALA A 66 5.87 -7.16 0.41
N LEU A 67 4.81 -7.36 -0.37
CA LEU A 67 3.44 -7.37 0.15
C LEU A 67 3.18 -8.52 1.12
N GLY A 68 3.61 -9.73 0.77
CA GLY A 68 3.39 -10.94 1.58
C GLY A 68 4.26 -10.97 2.84
N TYR A 69 5.58 -11.05 2.67
CA TYR A 69 6.51 -11.14 3.80
C TYR A 69 6.59 -9.83 4.57
N GLY A 70 6.72 -8.70 3.88
CA GLY A 70 6.78 -7.39 4.53
C GLY A 70 5.47 -7.05 5.23
N GLY A 71 4.32 -7.35 4.62
CA GLY A 71 3.01 -7.23 5.24
C GLY A 71 2.85 -8.12 6.48
N TRP A 72 3.27 -9.38 6.42
CA TRP A 72 3.32 -10.26 7.60
C TRP A 72 4.14 -9.62 8.72
N ARG A 73 5.40 -9.27 8.42
CA ARG A 73 6.34 -8.74 9.42
C ARG A 73 5.84 -7.44 10.05
N TYR A 74 5.18 -6.59 9.25
CA TYR A 74 4.50 -5.40 9.73
C TYR A 74 3.40 -5.77 10.73
N ASN A 75 2.48 -6.67 10.36
CA ASN A 75 1.38 -7.09 11.23
C ASN A 75 1.84 -7.74 12.54
N LEU A 76 2.98 -8.44 12.57
CA LEU A 76 3.55 -8.99 13.80
C LEU A 76 4.15 -7.92 14.74
N ALA A 77 4.57 -6.78 14.20
CA ALA A 77 5.18 -5.70 14.96
C ALA A 77 4.17 -4.62 15.39
N THR A 78 2.98 -4.61 14.79
CA THR A 78 1.90 -3.66 15.04
C THR A 78 1.05 -4.10 16.23
N ASP A 79 0.62 -3.11 17.01
CA ASP A 79 -0.29 -3.32 18.14
C ASP A 79 -1.68 -3.80 17.67
N GLU A 80 -2.44 -4.47 18.53
CA GLU A 80 -3.76 -5.01 18.17
C GLU A 80 -4.75 -3.91 17.77
N LEU A 81 -4.72 -2.77 18.47
CA LEU A 81 -5.62 -1.65 18.18
C LEU A 81 -5.29 -1.03 16.82
N ASP A 82 -4.02 -0.71 16.59
CA ASP A 82 -3.55 -0.16 15.31
C ASP A 82 -3.80 -1.15 14.15
N ARG A 83 -3.64 -2.45 14.40
CA ARG A 83 -3.91 -3.50 13.40
C ARG A 83 -5.39 -3.56 13.04
N ARG A 84 -6.29 -3.47 14.04
CA ARG A 84 -7.75 -3.44 13.81
C ARG A 84 -8.14 -2.23 12.98
N ASP A 85 -7.61 -1.05 13.30
CA ASP A 85 -7.91 0.18 12.56
C ASP A 85 -7.39 0.12 11.12
N ASN A 86 -6.18 -0.40 10.93
CA ASN A 86 -5.61 -0.64 9.61
C ASN A 86 -6.46 -1.61 8.78
N GLN A 87 -6.90 -2.74 9.37
CA GLN A 87 -7.74 -3.71 8.68
C GLN A 87 -9.10 -3.12 8.31
N TRP A 88 -9.70 -2.32 9.19
CA TRP A 88 -10.96 -1.64 8.89
C TRP A 88 -10.79 -0.64 7.74
N ALA A 89 -9.75 0.19 7.77
CA ALA A 89 -9.46 1.14 6.70
C ALA A 89 -9.16 0.43 5.37
N ALA A 90 -8.41 -0.68 5.41
CA ALA A 90 -8.14 -1.51 4.25
C ALA A 90 -9.41 -2.14 3.67
N ALA A 91 -10.33 -2.62 4.52
CA ALA A 91 -11.61 -3.15 4.08
C ALA A 91 -12.48 -2.08 3.42
N VAL A 92 -12.56 -0.88 3.99
CA VAL A 92 -13.27 0.26 3.38
C VAL A 92 -12.69 0.58 2.00
N ALA A 93 -11.36 0.70 1.89
CA ALA A 93 -10.68 0.98 0.64
C ALA A 93 -10.86 -0.14 -0.40
N LEU A 94 -10.84 -1.41 0.02
CA LEU A 94 -11.08 -2.55 -0.87
C LEU A 94 -12.50 -2.56 -1.41
N ASN A 95 -13.50 -2.28 -0.57
CA ASN A 95 -14.90 -2.15 -1.02
C ASN A 95 -15.06 -0.99 -2.00
N PHE A 96 -14.42 0.15 -1.74
CA PHE A 96 -14.38 1.27 -2.68
C PHE A 96 -13.72 0.88 -4.00
N TYR A 97 -12.58 0.16 -3.97
CA TYR A 97 -11.89 -0.30 -5.18
C TYR A 97 -12.79 -1.23 -6.01
N ILE A 98 -13.35 -2.27 -5.39
CA ILE A 98 -14.18 -3.26 -6.09
C ILE A 98 -15.45 -2.62 -6.62
N GLY A 99 -16.19 -1.90 -5.76
CA GLY A 99 -17.45 -1.26 -6.14
C GLY A 99 -17.24 -0.15 -7.16
N GLY A 100 -16.29 0.76 -6.88
CA GLY A 100 -15.98 1.89 -7.75
C GLY A 100 -15.49 1.45 -9.13
N TYR A 101 -14.57 0.49 -9.19
CA TYR A 101 -14.08 -0.04 -10.47
C TYR A 101 -15.18 -0.78 -11.24
N ALA A 102 -15.95 -1.65 -10.58
CA ALA A 102 -17.02 -2.40 -11.24
C ALA A 102 -18.11 -1.46 -11.78
N SER A 103 -18.53 -0.45 -11.01
CA SER A 103 -19.49 0.55 -11.46
C SER A 103 -18.97 1.37 -12.65
N TRP A 104 -17.72 1.86 -12.58
CA TRP A 104 -17.11 2.59 -13.69
C TRP A 104 -17.03 1.72 -14.94
N TYR A 105 -16.59 0.47 -14.81
CA TYR A 105 -16.54 -0.48 -15.92
C TYR A 105 -17.93 -0.64 -16.59
N LEU A 106 -18.99 -0.83 -15.81
CA LEU A 106 -20.36 -0.94 -16.35
C LEU A 106 -20.81 0.34 -17.06
N TRP A 107 -20.52 1.51 -16.49
CA TRP A 107 -20.84 2.79 -17.10
C TRP A 107 -20.08 3.04 -18.40
N TRP A 108 -18.82 2.62 -18.48
CA TRP A 108 -18.04 2.66 -19.71
C TRP A 108 -18.65 1.76 -20.78
N ARG A 109 -18.96 0.50 -20.44
CA ARG A 109 -19.64 -0.42 -21.37
C ARG A 109 -21.02 0.08 -21.80
N GLY A 110 -21.68 0.91 -20.98
CA GLY A 110 -22.93 1.60 -21.29
C GLY A 110 -22.77 2.93 -22.04
N GLY A 111 -21.55 3.37 -22.35
CA GLY A 111 -21.29 4.62 -23.08
C GLY A 111 -21.47 5.91 -22.27
N LEU A 112 -21.56 5.83 -20.94
CA LEU A 112 -21.80 6.99 -20.07
C LEU A 112 -20.50 7.73 -19.70
N VAL A 113 -19.38 7.01 -19.60
CA VAL A 113 -18.08 7.53 -19.16
C VAL A 113 -16.94 6.95 -20.01
N PRO A 114 -15.77 7.60 -20.04
CA PRO A 114 -14.57 7.04 -20.68
C PRO A 114 -14.10 5.75 -20.01
N GLU A 115 -13.19 5.05 -20.69
CA GLU A 115 -12.57 3.82 -20.20
C GLU A 115 -11.95 4.02 -18.80
N PRO A 116 -12.12 3.06 -17.86
CA PRO A 116 -11.57 3.16 -16.52
C PRO A 116 -10.04 3.30 -16.52
N GLN A 117 -9.55 4.35 -15.88
CA GLN A 117 -8.11 4.58 -15.71
C GLN A 117 -7.62 3.90 -14.43
N HIS A 118 -6.85 2.81 -14.57
CA HIS A 118 -6.37 2.02 -13.42
C HIS A 118 -5.56 2.84 -12.42
N GLN A 119 -4.74 3.78 -12.90
CA GLN A 119 -3.94 4.67 -12.04
C GLN A 119 -4.84 5.57 -11.19
N THR A 120 -5.88 6.15 -11.79
CA THR A 120 -6.86 6.99 -11.08
C THR A 120 -7.59 6.22 -10.00
N VAL A 121 -8.03 5.00 -10.31
CA VAL A 121 -8.71 4.12 -9.35
C VAL A 121 -7.77 3.77 -8.20
N PHE A 122 -6.52 3.42 -8.50
CA PHE A 122 -5.51 3.12 -7.48
C PHE A 122 -5.27 4.30 -6.54
N VAL A 123 -5.04 5.50 -7.09
CA VAL A 123 -4.82 6.72 -6.28
C VAL A 123 -6.04 7.06 -5.44
N ALA A 124 -7.25 6.97 -6.01
CA ALA A 124 -8.49 7.19 -5.27
C ALA A 124 -8.66 6.19 -4.12
N THR A 125 -8.35 4.91 -4.35
CA THR A 125 -8.37 3.88 -3.31
C THR A 125 -7.38 4.17 -2.19
N MET A 126 -6.16 4.62 -2.52
CA MET A 126 -5.18 5.03 -1.51
C MET A 126 -5.69 6.24 -0.70
N ALA A 127 -6.29 7.23 -1.35
CA ALA A 127 -6.89 8.38 -0.67
C ALA A 127 -8.03 7.95 0.27
N VAL A 128 -8.92 7.06 -0.17
CA VAL A 128 -10.00 6.50 0.66
C VAL A 128 -9.44 5.75 1.88
N MET A 129 -8.37 4.97 1.69
CA MET A 129 -7.71 4.27 2.80
C MET A 129 -7.14 5.25 3.84
N LEU A 130 -6.46 6.31 3.39
CA LEU A 130 -5.91 7.35 4.26
C LEU A 130 -7.01 8.09 5.03
N LEU A 131 -8.12 8.44 4.36
CA LEU A 131 -9.27 9.08 4.99
C LEU A 131 -9.94 8.16 6.01
N ALA A 132 -10.13 6.88 5.68
CA ALA A 132 -10.72 5.90 6.58
C ALA A 132 -9.84 5.69 7.83
N TYR A 133 -8.52 5.54 7.64
CA TYR A 133 -7.59 5.44 8.76
C TYR A 133 -7.56 6.73 9.60
N GLY A 134 -7.51 7.89 8.96
CA GLY A 134 -7.55 9.19 9.63
C GLY A 134 -8.84 9.39 10.44
N TYR A 135 -9.98 8.95 9.92
CA TYR A 135 -11.26 8.97 10.65
C TYR A 135 -11.18 8.17 11.95
N LYS A 136 -10.62 6.96 11.92
CA LYS A 136 -10.41 6.15 13.14
C LYS A 136 -9.44 6.79 14.11
N LYS A 137 -8.39 7.43 13.62
CA LYS A 137 -7.42 8.11 14.48
C LYS A 137 -8.00 9.34 15.19
N LEU A 138 -8.92 10.05 14.53
CA LEU A 138 -9.56 11.26 15.07
C LEU A 138 -10.79 10.96 15.94
N ARG A 139 -11.37 9.76 15.83
CA ARG A 139 -12.54 9.30 16.61
C ARG A 139 -12.27 7.92 17.22
N PRO A 140 -11.55 7.86 18.36
CA PRO A 140 -11.26 6.61 19.06
C PRO A 140 -12.52 5.91 19.58
#